data_AF-A0A1F0C067-F1
#
_entry.id   AF-A0A1F0C067-F1
#
_cell.length_a   1.000
_cell.length_b   1.000
_cell.length_c   1.000
_cell.angle_alpha   90.00
_cell.angle_beta   90.00
_cell.angle_gamma   90.00
#
_symmetry.space_group_name_H-M   'P 1'
#
loop_
_entity.id
_entity.type
_entity.pdbx_description
1 polymer ?
#
loop_
_entity_poly.entity_id
_entity_poly.type
_entity_poly.pdbx_seq_one_letter_code
_entity_poly.pdbx_strand_id
1 'polypeptide(L)'
;MYKHLFFLDSKTLDWLTPYILDLASDTIAFNVFVLTFVSVVVFYFLNPMLSLIAIFLGGGYVIVFWILKWFVLERLELKDEL
;
A
#
# COMPACT_ATOMS: atom_id res chain seq x y z
N MET A 1 1.92 -0.96 -29.28
CA MET A 1 0.64 -0.24 -29.22
C MET A 1 -0.25 -0.81 -28.11
N TYR A 2 0.17 -0.65 -26.84
CA TYR A 2 -0.57 -1.01 -25.62
C TYR A 2 0.02 -0.25 -24.41
N LYS A 3 0.17 1.08 -24.50
CA LYS A 3 0.86 1.82 -23.44
C LYS A 3 0.19 3.12 -22.99
N HIS A 4 -1.07 3.36 -23.35
CA HIS A 4 -1.65 4.69 -23.20
C HIS A 4 -3.11 4.71 -22.76
N LEU A 5 -3.55 3.75 -21.96
CA LEU A 5 -4.99 3.54 -21.77
C LEU A 5 -5.54 3.55 -20.35
N PHE A 6 -4.79 3.84 -19.29
CA PHE A 6 -5.46 3.82 -17.97
C PHE A 6 -5.37 5.02 -17.03
N PHE A 7 -4.31 5.84 -16.98
CA PHE A 7 -4.30 6.85 -15.89
C PHE A 7 -3.55 8.16 -16.15
N LEU A 8 -3.19 8.56 -17.38
CA LEU A 8 -2.30 9.70 -17.59
C LEU A 8 -2.86 11.05 -17.07
N ASP A 9 -4.18 11.22 -16.90
CA ASP A 9 -4.81 12.54 -16.69
C ASP A 9 -5.85 12.60 -15.54
N SER A 10 -5.82 11.69 -14.57
CA SER A 10 -6.75 11.81 -13.43
C SER A 10 -6.21 12.81 -12.41
N LYS A 11 -6.77 14.03 -12.41
CA LYS A 11 -6.56 15.09 -11.40
C LYS A 11 -6.71 14.57 -9.96
N THR A 12 -7.52 13.52 -9.76
CA THR A 12 -7.72 12.85 -8.47
C THR A 12 -6.51 12.01 -8.04
N LEU A 13 -5.84 11.38 -8.99
CA LEU A 13 -4.65 10.56 -8.73
C LEU A 13 -3.43 11.43 -8.46
N ASP A 14 -3.28 12.56 -9.18
CA ASP A 14 -2.24 13.56 -8.92
C ASP A 14 -2.40 14.20 -7.52
N TRP A 15 -3.65 14.40 -7.07
CA TRP A 15 -3.96 14.80 -5.70
C TRP A 15 -3.67 13.69 -4.68
N LEU A 16 -3.84 12.41 -5.05
CA LEU A 16 -3.51 11.27 -4.18
C LEU A 16 -2.00 11.00 -4.10
N THR A 17 -1.20 11.40 -5.09
CA THR A 17 0.26 11.18 -5.13
C THR A 17 0.96 11.61 -3.83
N PRO A 18 0.82 12.86 -3.33
CA PRO A 18 1.45 13.25 -2.06
C PRO A 18 0.91 12.47 -0.86
N TYR A 19 -0.38 12.09 -0.85
CA TYR A 19 -0.96 11.27 0.21
C TYR A 19 -0.46 9.83 0.18
N ILE A 20 -0.27 9.23 -1.00
CA ILE A 20 0.31 7.90 -1.13
C ILE A 20 1.80 7.96 -0.77
N LEU A 21 2.53 9.01 -1.15
CA LEU A 21 3.93 9.19 -0.79
C LEU A 21 4.12 9.35 0.72
N ASP A 22 3.24 10.11 1.38
CA ASP A 22 3.23 10.31 2.83
C ASP A 22 2.79 9.03 3.56
N LEU A 23 1.73 8.37 3.09
CA LEU A 23 1.30 7.07 3.59
C LEU A 23 2.38 6.00 3.37
N ALA A 24 3.16 6.11 2.29
CA ALA A 24 4.30 5.26 1.93
C ALA A 24 5.62 5.70 2.55
N SER A 25 5.60 6.73 3.38
CA SER A 25 6.69 7.04 4.29
C SER A 25 6.98 5.77 5.06
N ASP A 26 8.24 5.31 4.98
CA ASP A 26 8.64 4.02 5.54
C ASP A 26 8.30 3.92 7.03
N THR A 27 8.16 5.05 7.72
CA THR A 27 7.69 5.13 9.11
C THR A 27 6.23 4.70 9.30
N ILE A 28 5.31 5.17 8.45
CA ILE A 28 3.87 4.86 8.55
C ILE A 28 3.62 3.42 8.09
N ALA A 29 4.24 3.01 6.98
CA ALA A 29 4.17 1.64 6.48
C ALA A 29 4.71 0.64 7.53
N PHE A 30 5.82 0.97 8.18
CA PHE A 30 6.36 0.17 9.28
C PHE A 30 5.42 0.12 10.48
N ASN A 31 4.79 1.24 10.86
CA ASN A 31 3.89 1.26 12.00
C ASN A 31 2.61 0.44 11.75
N VAL A 32 2.05 0.48 10.54
CA VAL A 32 0.92 -0.36 10.14
C VAL A 32 1.31 -1.84 10.10
N PHE A 33 2.52 -2.15 9.63
CA PHE A 33 3.05 -3.51 9.65
C PHE A 33 3.20 -4.03 11.09
N VAL A 34 3.80 -3.24 11.98
CA VAL A 34 3.96 -3.58 13.40
C VAL A 34 2.60 -3.75 14.07
N LEU A 35 1.65 -2.86 13.83
CA LEU A 35 0.30 -2.96 14.38
C LEU A 35 -0.41 -4.25 13.92
N THR A 36 -0.30 -4.57 12.63
CA THR A 36 -0.83 -5.80 12.06
C THR A 36 -0.20 -7.04 12.70
N PHE A 37 1.13 -7.04 12.88
CA PHE A 37 1.85 -8.14 13.50
C PHE A 37 1.47 -8.31 14.97
N VAL A 38 1.41 -7.21 15.74
CA VAL A 38 0.96 -7.22 17.14
C VAL A 38 -0.47 -7.72 17.23
N SER A 39 -1.38 -7.28 16.35
CA SER A 39 -2.74 -7.81 16.28
C SER A 39 -2.77 -9.30 15.99
N VAL A 40 -1.98 -9.80 15.05
CA VAL A 40 -1.88 -11.25 14.78
C VAL A 40 -1.44 -12.01 16.03
N VAL A 41 -0.41 -11.53 16.73
CA VAL A 41 0.09 -12.17 17.96
C VAL A 41 -0.98 -12.15 19.06
N VAL A 42 -1.65 -11.02 19.29
CA VAL A 42 -2.73 -10.90 20.29
C VAL A 42 -3.91 -11.81 19.93
N PHE A 43 -4.36 -11.81 18.67
CA PHE A 43 -5.44 -12.67 18.22
C PHE A 43 -5.05 -14.15 18.24
N TYR A 44 -3.79 -14.50 18.06
CA TYR A 44 -3.32 -15.87 18.19
C TYR A 44 -3.55 -16.43 19.60
N PHE A 45 -3.33 -15.62 20.64
CA PHE A 45 -3.61 -16.01 22.02
C PHE A 45 -5.11 -16.07 22.36
N LEU A 46 -5.95 -15.24 21.73
CA LEU A 46 -7.40 -15.24 21.97
C LEU A 46 -8.13 -16.33 21.17
N ASN A 47 -7.86 -16.42 19.87
CA ASN A 47 -8.49 -17.35 18.96
C ASN A 47 -7.66 -17.53 17.67
N PRO A 48 -7.10 -18.73 17.42
CA PRO A 48 -6.24 -18.97 16.26
C PRO A 48 -6.94 -18.78 14.91
N MET A 49 -8.28 -18.91 14.83
CA MET A 49 -9.01 -18.59 13.59
C MET A 49 -8.99 -17.09 13.27
N LEU A 50 -9.10 -16.22 14.28
CA LEU A 50 -9.01 -14.77 14.09
C LEU A 50 -7.61 -14.34 13.67
N SER A 51 -6.58 -15.00 14.21
CA SER A 51 -5.19 -14.80 13.80
C SER A 51 -4.98 -15.07 12.32
N LEU A 52 -5.56 -16.15 11.77
CA LEU A 52 -5.43 -16.46 10.35
C LEU A 52 -6.10 -15.39 9.47
N ILE A 53 -7.28 -14.92 9.86
CA ILE A 53 -7.98 -13.83 9.15
C ILE A 53 -7.14 -12.54 9.18
N ALA A 54 -6.57 -12.20 10.33
CA ALA A 54 -5.71 -11.02 10.49
C ALA A 54 -4.43 -11.12 9.64
N ILE A 55 -3.84 -12.31 9.50
CA ILE A 55 -2.68 -12.53 8.60
C ILE A 55 -3.08 -12.33 7.14
N PHE A 56 -4.23 -12.88 6.71
CA PHE A 56 -4.71 -12.69 5.34
C PHE A 56 -5.03 -11.22 5.02
N LEU A 57 -5.69 -10.52 5.95
CA LEU A 57 -5.97 -9.09 5.80
C LEU A 57 -4.68 -8.25 5.80
N GLY A 58 -3.78 -8.55 6.73
CA GLY A 58 -2.51 -7.87 6.90
C GLY A 58 -1.57 -8.04 5.72
N GLY A 59 -1.33 -9.29 5.32
CA GLY A 59 -0.51 -9.62 4.15
C GLY A 59 -1.10 -9.07 2.87
N GLY A 60 -2.43 -9.16 2.69
CA GLY A 60 -3.14 -8.57 1.56
C GLY A 60 -2.96 -7.05 1.50
N TYR A 61 -3.06 -6.37 2.64
CA TYR A 61 -2.84 -4.93 2.74
C TYR A 61 -1.42 -4.55 2.33
N VAL A 62 -0.41 -5.26 2.83
CA VAL A 62 1.01 -4.99 2.49
C VAL A 62 1.28 -5.16 0.99
N ILE A 63 0.73 -6.20 0.36
CA ILE A 63 0.93 -6.46 -1.08
C ILE A 63 0.26 -5.37 -1.93
N VAL A 64 -1.00 -5.04 -1.63
CA VAL A 64 -1.73 -3.97 -2.34
C VAL A 64 -1.03 -2.63 -2.17
N PHE A 65 -0.55 -2.36 -0.96
CA PHE A 65 0.19 -1.15 -0.64
C PHE A 65 1.52 -1.06 -1.42
N TRP A 66 2.26 -2.17 -1.52
CA TRP A 66 3.51 -2.24 -2.27
C TRP A 66 3.30 -1.98 -3.76
N ILE A 67 2.26 -2.58 -4.36
CA ILE A 67 1.88 -2.36 -5.76
C ILE A 67 1.47 -0.90 -5.99
N LEU A 68 0.72 -0.30 -5.06
CA LEU A 68 0.30 1.09 -5.15
C LEU A 68 1.49 2.05 -5.08
N LYS A 69 2.43 1.82 -4.15
CA LYS A 69 3.69 2.59 -4.02
C LYS A 69 4.52 2.49 -5.31
N TRP A 70 4.71 1.28 -5.83
CA TRP A 70 5.41 1.05 -7.09
C TRP A 70 4.77 1.82 -8.25
N PHE A 71 3.45 1.73 -8.37
CA PHE A 71 2.69 2.40 -9.43
C PHE A 71 2.82 3.93 -9.36
N VAL A 72 2.83 4.52 -8.16
CA VAL A 72 3.02 5.96 -7.99
C VAL A 72 4.44 6.39 -8.34
N LEU A 73 5.46 5.63 -7.92
CA LEU A 73 6.86 5.94 -8.24
C LEU A 73 7.11 5.92 -9.75
N GLU A 74 6.66 4.87 -10.43
CA GLU A 74 6.85 4.76 -11.89
C GLU A 74 6.09 5.85 -12.65
N ARG A 75 5.02 6.39 -12.08
CA ARG A 75 4.30 7.55 -12.63
C ARG A 75 4.99 8.89 -12.40
N LEU A 76 5.68 9.06 -11.27
CA LEU A 76 6.49 10.24 -11.00
C LEU A 76 7.72 10.29 -11.92
N GLU A 77 8.39 9.15 -12.10
CA GLU A 77 9.56 9.03 -12.97
C GLU A 77 9.21 9.35 -14.44
N LEU A 78 8.05 8.89 -14.93
CA LEU A 78 7.51 9.27 -16.25
C LEU A 78 7.11 10.74 -16.38
N LYS A 79 6.83 11.45 -15.27
CA LYS A 79 6.51 12.88 -15.27
C LYS A 79 7.77 13.75 -15.25
N ASP A 80 8.87 13.27 -14.66
CA ASP A 80 10.15 13.99 -14.60
C ASP A 80 10.92 13.94 -15.94
N GLU A 81 10.65 12.94 -16.79
CA GLU A 81 11.28 12.80 -18.11
C GLU A 81 10.62 13.64 -19.25
N LEU A 82 9.45 14.26 -19.01
CA LEU A 82 8.68 15.03 -20.00
C LEU A 82 8.89 16.55 -19.86
#